data_AF-A0AAW6ZDJ0-F1
#
_entry.id   AF-A0AAW6ZDJ0-F1
#
_cell.length_a   1.000
_cell.length_b   1.000
_cell.length_c   1.000
_cell.angle_alpha   90.00
_cell.angle_beta   90.00
_cell.angle_gamma   90.00
#
_symmetry.space_group_name_H-M   'P 1'
#
loop_
_entity.id
_entity.type
_entity.pdbx_description
1 polymer ?
#
loop_
_entity_poly.entity_id
_entity_poly.type
_entity_poly.pdbx_seq_one_letter_code
_entity_poly.pdbx_strand_id
1 'polypeptide(L)' 'MNAVREYGAKIVYEYRNFNGIAIKLPNGTDMEKAASHFRTVKGVLSAEADRRMQLHSEHNGLR' A
#
# COMPACT_ATOMS: atom_id res chain seq x y z
N MET A 1 3.16 9.58 -11.81
CA MET A 1 1.94 8.81 -12.15
C MET A 1 2.17 7.75 -13.23
N ASN A 2 3.23 7.83 -14.03
CA ASN A 2 3.52 6.83 -15.07
C ASN A 2 3.69 5.40 -14.52
N ALA A 3 4.47 5.20 -13.45
CA ALA A 3 4.78 3.85 -12.96
C ALA A 3 3.54 3.02 -12.58
N VAL A 4 2.52 3.62 -11.97
CA VAL A 4 1.28 2.90 -11.61
C VAL A 4 0.55 2.41 -12.86
N ARG A 5 0.42 3.28 -13.87
CA ARG A 5 -0.24 2.94 -15.14
C ARG A 5 0.58 1.96 -15.97
N GLU A 6 1.89 2.12 -16.03
CA GLU A 6 2.83 1.23 -16.74
C GLU A 6 2.82 -0.18 -16.14
N TYR A 7 2.67 -0.29 -14.82
CA TYR A 7 2.49 -1.56 -14.13
C TYR A 7 1.11 -2.21 -14.37
N GLY A 8 0.16 -1.49 -14.99
CA GLY A 8 -1.24 -1.91 -15.14
C GLY A 8 -2.05 -1.83 -13.84
N ALA A 9 -1.53 -1.14 -12.82
CA ALA A 9 -2.23 -0.90 -11.56
C ALA A 9 -3.16 0.32 -11.67
N LYS A 10 -4.08 0.44 -10.70
CA LYS A 10 -5.03 1.57 -10.60
C LYS A 10 -4.92 2.24 -9.24
N ILE A 11 -4.93 3.56 -9.20
CA ILE A 11 -5.04 4.30 -7.94
C ILE A 11 -6.45 4.07 -7.37
N VAL A 12 -6.52 3.68 -6.10
CA VAL A 12 -7.79 3.50 -5.38
C VAL A 12 -8.00 4.55 -4.29
N TYR A 13 -6.91 5.14 -3.79
CA TYR A 13 -6.97 6.20 -2.80
C TYR A 13 -5.71 7.07 -2.83
N GLU A 14 -5.88 8.38 -2.62
CA GLU A 14 -4.78 9.33 -2.46
C GLU A 14 -4.83 9.90 -1.04
N TYR A 15 -3.77 9.69 -0.27
CA TYR A 15 -3.67 10.23 1.07
C TYR A 15 -3.27 11.71 0.99
N ARG A 16 -4.06 12.58 1.60
CA ARG A 16 -3.79 14.04 1.66
C ARG A 16 -2.85 14.43 2.79
N ASN A 17 -2.82 13.63 3.86
CA ASN A 17 -2.11 13.95 5.09
C ASN A 17 -0.67 13.43 5.10
N PHE A 18 -0.38 12.43 4.27
CA PHE A 18 0.96 11.93 4.00
C PHE A 18 1.07 11.64 2.51
N ASN A 19 2.20 11.98 1.89
CA ASN A 19 2.44 11.92 0.43
C ASN A 19 2.42 10.46 -0.09
N GLY A 20 1.26 9.82 -0.07
CA GLY A 20 1.09 8.40 -0.35
C GLY A 20 -0.16 8.12 -1.15
N ILE A 21 -0.15 6.99 -1.85
CA ILE A 21 -1.29 6.48 -2.63
C ILE A 21 -1.48 5.00 -2.32
N ALA A 22 -2.73 4.55 -2.33
CA ALA A 22 -3.05 3.14 -2.39
C ALA A 22 -3.37 2.76 -3.84
N ILE A 23 -2.82 1.64 -4.30
CA ILE A 23 -3.01 1.13 -5.66
C ILE A 23 -3.53 -0.31 -5.64
N LYS A 24 -4.41 -0.62 -6.59
CA LYS A 24 -4.86 -1.98 -6.87
C LYS A 24 -4.03 -2.56 -8.00
N LEU A 25 -3.37 -3.69 -7.71
CA LEU A 25 -2.59 -4.45 -8.68
C LEU A 25 -3.48 -5.27 -9.61
N PRO A 26 -2.97 -5.67 -10.79
CA PRO A 26 -3.59 -6.71 -11.60
C PRO A 26 -3.81 -8.02 -10.81
N ASN A 27 -4.80 -8.80 -11.23
CA ASN A 27 -5.07 -10.09 -10.59
C ASN A 27 -3.90 -11.05 -10.82
N GLY A 28 -3.54 -11.83 -9.79
CA GLY A 28 -2.47 -12.82 -9.87
C GLY A 28 -1.05 -12.24 -9.77
N THR A 29 -0.91 -10.92 -9.57
CA THR A 29 0.38 -10.30 -9.29
C THR A 29 0.92 -10.74 -7.92
N ASP A 30 2.20 -11.10 -7.89
CA ASP A 30 2.96 -11.30 -6.66
C ASP A 30 3.17 -9.97 -5.94
N MET A 31 2.60 -9.86 -4.74
CA MET A 31 2.57 -8.61 -3.97
C MET A 31 3.97 -8.15 -3.54
N GLU A 32 4.89 -9.06 -3.24
CA GLU A 32 6.23 -8.72 -2.77
C GLU A 32 7.13 -8.28 -3.94
N LYS A 33 6.98 -8.91 -5.11
CA LYS A 33 7.63 -8.45 -6.34
C LYS A 33 7.11 -7.08 -6.76
N ALA A 34 5.81 -6.84 -6.65
CA ALA A 34 5.22 -5.53 -6.93
C ALA A 34 5.76 -4.45 -5.98
N ALA A 35 5.77 -4.71 -4.67
CA ALA A 35 6.32 -3.79 -3.69
C ALA A 35 7.82 -3.50 -3.96
N SER A 36 8.59 -4.54 -4.27
CA SER A 36 10.01 -4.40 -4.62
C SER A 36 10.21 -3.55 -5.89
N HIS A 37 9.37 -3.72 -6.91
CA HIS A 37 9.38 -2.88 -8.10
C HIS A 37 9.09 -1.41 -7.75
N PHE A 38 8.03 -1.13 -6.98
CA PHE A 38 7.67 0.25 -6.67
C PHE A 38 8.71 0.96 -5.79
N ARG A 39 9.47 0.23 -4.96
CA ARG A 39 10.59 0.80 -4.20
C ARG A 39 11.73 1.33 -5.08
N THR A 40 11.87 0.86 -6.32
CA THR A 40 12.91 1.36 -7.24
C THR A 40 12.48 2.57 -8.05
N VAL A 41 11.19 2.94 -8.01
CA VAL A 41 10.67 4.10 -8.73
C VAL A 41 11.20 5.38 -8.10
N LYS A 42 11.87 6.22 -8.90
CA LYS A 42 12.45 7.49 -8.44
C LYS A 42 11.39 8.36 -7.75
N GLY A 43 11.68 8.75 -6.51
CA GLY A 43 10.80 9.59 -5.68
C GLY A 43 9.86 8.80 -4.76
N VAL A 44 9.78 7.48 -4.89
CA VAL A 44 9.09 6.64 -3.90
C VAL A 44 9.96 6.51 -2.66
N LEU A 45 9.39 6.81 -1.49
CA LEU A 45 10.06 6.65 -0.19
C LEU A 45 9.89 5.24 0.38
N SER A 46 8.72 4.64 0.18
CA SER A 46 8.40 3.29 0.60
C SER A 46 7.26 2.71 -0.24
N ALA A 47 7.21 1.38 -0.32
CA ALA A 47 6.08 0.64 -0.85
C ALA A 47 5.91 -0.65 -0.04
N GLU A 48 4.69 -0.93 0.39
CA GLU A 48 4.35 -2.08 1.21
C GLU A 48 3.06 -2.73 0.72
N ALA A 49 2.96 -4.04 0.95
CA ALA A 49 1.71 -4.76 0.77
C ALA A 49 0.68 -4.22 1.77
N ASP A 50 -0.55 -4.02 1.30
CA ASP A 50 -1.67 -3.75 2.19
C ASP A 50 -1.93 -4.99 3.07
N ARG A 51 -2.08 -4.76 4.38
CA ARG A 51 -2.19 -5.82 5.39
C ARG A 51 -3.45 -5.63 6.21
N ARG A 52 -4.06 -6.75 6.62
CA ARG A 52 -5.14 -6.72 7.60
C ARG A 52 -4.59 -6.30 8.95
N MET A 53 -5.08 -5.16 9.43
CA MET A 53 -4.82 -4.70 10.79
C MET A 53 -5.80 -5.38 11.76
N GLN A 54 -5.35 -5.65 12.98
CA GLN A 54 -6.19 -6.19 14.05
C GLN A 54 -6.46 -5.09 15.08
N LEU A 55 -7.71 -4.97 15.52
CA LEU A 55 -8.06 -4.09 16.63
C LEU A 55 -7.65 -4.76 17.94
N HIS A 56 -6.80 -4.10 18.73
CA HIS A 56 -6.49 -4.56 20.07
C HIS A 56 -7.51 -4.00 21.06
N SER A 57 -8.29 -4.86 21.70
CA SER A 57 -9.22 -4.48 22.75
C SER A 57 -8.55 -4.63 24.11
N GLU A 58 -8.06 -3.53 24.69
CA GLU A 58 -7.76 -3.50 26.12
C GLU A 58 -9.03 -3.12 26.88
N HIS A 59 -9.68 -4.11 27.49
CA HIS A 59 -10.70 -3.86 28.50
C HIS A 59 -10.34 -4.59 29.79
N ASN A 60 -9.23 -4.17 30.41
CA ASN A 60 -9.04 -4.42 31.85
C ASN A 60 -9.77 -3.32 32.61
N GLY A 61 -11.10 -3.36 32.53
CA GLY A 61 -11.97 -2.63 33.44
C GLY A 61 -11.78 -3.19 34.85
N LEU A 62 -11.40 -2.30 35.75
CA LEU A 62 -11.34 -2.49 37.19
C LEU A 62 -12.60 -3.25 37.66
N ARG A 63 -12.40 -4.39 38.33
CA ARG A 63 -13.41 -5.02 39.17
C ARG A 63 -13.62 -4.21 40.44
#